data_AF-A0A372ZV93-F1
#
_entry.id   AF-A0A372ZV93-F1
#
_cell.length_a   1.000
_cell.length_b   1.000
_cell.length_c   1.000
_cell.angle_alpha   90.00
_cell.angle_beta   90.00
_cell.angle_gamma   90.00
#
_symmetry.space_group_name_H-M   'P 1'
#
loop_
_entity.id
_entity.type
_entity.pdbx_description
1 polymer ?
#
loop_
_entity_poly.entity_id
_entity_poly.type
_entity_poly.pdbx_seq_one_letter_code
_entity_poly.pdbx_strand_id
1 'polypeptide(L)'
;MWGLGGAALLALLAYAVGRYESRSGGLVVVERWLDHPVLLVGTAVVLTAVALYIGMEFRTWVSQIGCAVAMVALIFGGPLIAFLALVSGEGRTARTAAPGHPDRVLTMTNVASIDPIYRVELVAGSGWSARHWSMGIWNTRGGDFVRADWSGPDRITITGRKKLTVFDVHPDGSLSAPREEPKPPEG
;
A
#
# COMPACT_ATOMS: atom_id res chain seq x y z
N MET A 1 27.44 19.65 -5.93
CA MET A 1 26.66 18.78 -6.85
C MET A 1 26.34 17.39 -6.28
N TRP A 2 27.12 16.83 -5.34
CA TRP A 2 26.86 15.49 -4.78
C TRP A 2 25.63 15.38 -3.83
N GLY A 3 25.25 16.47 -3.15
CA GLY A 3 24.18 16.42 -2.13
C GLY A 3 22.76 16.20 -2.67
N LEU A 4 22.39 16.84 -3.79
CA LEU A 4 21.02 16.78 -4.33
C LEU A 4 20.72 15.47 -5.06
N GLY A 5 21.67 14.96 -5.85
CA GLY A 5 21.56 13.65 -6.48
C GLY A 5 21.53 12.51 -5.44
N GLY A 6 22.33 12.63 -4.38
CA GLY A 6 22.28 11.71 -3.24
C GLY A 6 20.92 11.77 -2.51
N ALA A 7 20.36 12.96 -2.32
CA ALA A 7 19.03 13.12 -1.71
C ALA A 7 17.89 12.53 -2.56
N ALA A 8 17.96 12.68 -3.89
CA ALA A 8 16.99 12.06 -4.80
C ALA A 8 17.09 10.53 -4.79
N LEU A 9 18.31 9.98 -4.78
CA LEU A 9 18.54 8.55 -4.64
C LEU A 9 18.01 8.03 -3.29
N LEU A 10 18.27 8.76 -2.20
CA LEU A 10 17.76 8.42 -0.87
C LEU A 10 16.23 8.40 -0.83
N ALA A 11 15.56 9.34 -1.48
CA ALA A 11 14.10 9.37 -1.56
C ALA A 11 13.54 8.16 -2.34
N LEU A 12 14.21 7.74 -3.43
CA LEU A 12 13.83 6.54 -4.18
C LEU A 12 14.09 5.25 -3.39
N LEU A 13 15.21 5.17 -2.67
CA LEU A 13 15.53 4.03 -1.80
C LEU A 13 14.56 3.93 -0.63
N ALA A 14 14.23 5.07 -0.01
CA ALA A 14 13.20 5.17 1.02
C ALA A 14 11.86 4.62 0.53
N TYR A 15 11.42 5.02 -0.67
CA TYR A 15 10.20 4.49 -1.29
C TYR A 15 10.31 2.99 -1.59
N ALA A 16 11.45 2.51 -2.10
CA ALA A 16 11.65 1.08 -2.38
C ALA A 16 11.56 0.22 -1.10
N VAL A 17 12.08 0.72 0.02
CA VAL A 17 11.96 0.07 1.33
C VAL A 17 10.51 0.08 1.81
N GLY A 18 9.80 1.21 1.70
CA GLY A 18 8.36 1.28 2.01
C GLY A 18 7.55 0.25 1.21
N ARG A 19 7.84 0.12 -0.10
CA ARG A 19 7.20 -0.85 -1.00
C ARG A 19 7.57 -2.31 -0.72
N TYR A 20 8.76 -2.55 -0.19
CA TYR A 20 9.16 -3.89 0.24
C TYR A 20 8.39 -4.28 1.51
N GLU A 21 8.29 -3.36 2.45
CA GLU A 21 7.55 -3.55 3.71
C GLU A 21 6.04 -3.53 3.50
N SER A 22 5.50 -3.04 2.38
CA SER A 22 4.08 -3.20 2.02
C SER A 22 3.71 -4.63 1.60
N ARG A 23 4.64 -5.60 1.67
CA ARG A 23 4.35 -7.03 1.48
C ARG A 23 3.83 -7.66 2.77
N SER A 24 3.09 -8.75 2.63
CA SER A 24 2.57 -9.52 3.77
C SER A 24 3.70 -9.88 4.75
N GLY A 25 3.54 -9.48 6.01
CA GLY A 25 4.50 -9.64 7.10
C GLY A 25 5.39 -8.43 7.40
N GLY A 26 5.30 -7.37 6.61
CA GLY A 26 6.12 -6.16 6.77
C GLY A 26 5.64 -5.21 7.87
N LEU A 27 6.50 -4.27 8.24
CA LEU A 27 6.29 -3.34 9.35
C LEU A 27 5.36 -2.19 8.95
N VAL A 28 4.23 -2.09 9.64
CA VAL A 28 3.18 -1.08 9.41
C VAL A 28 3.73 0.34 9.56
N VAL A 29 4.63 0.56 10.51
CA VAL A 29 5.23 1.88 10.74
C VAL A 29 6.13 2.28 9.57
N VAL A 30 6.88 1.34 9.01
CA VAL A 30 7.79 1.60 7.90
C VAL A 30 7.00 1.88 6.63
N GLU A 31 6.00 1.07 6.33
CA GLU A 31 5.06 1.29 5.23
C GLU A 31 4.36 2.66 5.36
N ARG A 32 3.77 2.97 6.52
CA ARG A 32 3.02 4.21 6.71
C ARG A 32 3.87 5.47 6.54
N TRP A 33 5.15 5.43 6.93
CA TRP A 33 6.04 6.58 6.79
C TRP A 33 6.68 6.69 5.40
N LEU A 34 6.93 5.56 4.72
CA LEU A 34 7.77 5.52 3.52
C LEU A 34 7.03 5.14 2.24
N ASP A 35 5.83 4.57 2.30
CA ASP A 35 4.99 4.33 1.11
C ASP A 35 4.11 5.56 0.82
N HIS A 36 4.76 6.73 0.66
CA HIS A 36 4.12 7.95 0.18
C HIS A 36 4.63 8.25 -1.24
N PRO A 37 4.10 7.57 -2.28
CA PRO A 37 4.62 7.66 -3.64
C PRO A 37 4.62 9.09 -4.17
N VAL A 38 3.59 9.88 -3.88
CA VAL A 38 3.50 11.27 -4.37
C VAL A 38 4.55 12.16 -3.73
N LEU A 39 4.75 12.07 -2.41
CA LEU A 39 5.70 12.92 -1.70
C LEU A 39 7.14 12.52 -2.02
N LEU A 40 7.49 11.24 -1.93
CA LEU A 40 8.87 10.80 -2.09
C LEU A 40 9.32 10.81 -3.56
N VAL A 41 8.50 10.30 -4.48
CA VAL A 41 8.83 10.33 -5.92
C VAL A 41 8.74 11.76 -6.44
N GLY A 42 7.72 12.54 -6.04
CA GLY A 42 7.61 13.95 -6.40
C GLY A 42 8.83 14.77 -5.93
N THR A 43 9.25 14.58 -4.69
CA THR A 43 10.44 15.25 -4.14
C THR A 43 11.70 14.80 -4.87
N ALA A 44 11.87 13.52 -5.17
CA ALA A 44 13.02 13.01 -5.93
C ALA A 44 13.10 13.65 -7.32
N VAL A 45 11.96 13.79 -8.00
CA VAL A 45 11.88 14.42 -9.32
C VAL A 45 12.21 15.92 -9.24
N VAL A 46 11.65 16.65 -8.27
CA VAL A 46 11.96 18.08 -8.06
C VAL A 46 13.43 18.28 -7.73
N LEU A 47 14.00 17.49 -6.81
CA LEU A 47 15.42 17.56 -6.45
C LEU A 47 16.32 17.25 -7.65
N THR A 48 15.93 16.29 -8.49
CA THR A 48 16.66 15.98 -9.73
C THR A 48 16.58 17.14 -10.72
N ALA A 49 15.42 17.76 -10.91
CA ALA A 49 15.26 18.90 -11.81
C ALA A 49 16.03 20.14 -11.33
N VAL A 50 16.03 20.41 -10.01
CA VAL A 50 16.82 21.48 -9.40
C VAL A 50 18.32 21.19 -9.52
N ALA A 51 18.76 19.95 -9.30
CA ALA A 51 20.15 19.55 -9.48
C ALA A 51 20.60 19.73 -10.94
N LEU A 52 19.74 19.39 -11.90
CA LEU A 52 19.99 19.64 -13.31
C LEU A 52 20.05 21.14 -13.61
N TYR A 53 19.09 21.93 -13.10
CA TYR A 53 19.04 23.38 -13.28
C TYR A 53 20.28 24.11 -12.74
N ILE A 54 20.73 23.76 -11.54
CA ILE A 54 21.95 24.32 -10.94
C ILE A 54 23.21 23.78 -11.64
N GLY A 55 23.18 22.54 -12.14
CA GLY A 55 24.26 21.96 -12.95
C GLY A 55 24.38 22.52 -14.36
N MET A 56 23.39 23.31 -14.84
CA MET A 56 23.38 23.90 -16.19
C MET A 56 24.39 25.03 -16.39
N GLU A 57 25.23 25.35 -15.41
CA GLU A 57 26.26 26.38 -15.55
C GLU A 57 27.46 25.99 -16.46
N PHE A 58 27.45 24.82 -17.13
CA PHE A 58 28.50 24.44 -18.10
C PHE A 58 27.98 23.86 -19.45
N ARG A 59 27.60 24.78 -20.36
CA ARG A 59 28.01 24.90 -21.79
C ARG A 59 28.12 23.64 -22.69
N THR A 60 27.21 22.67 -22.66
CA THR A 60 27.15 21.61 -23.70
C THR A 60 25.72 21.30 -24.17
N TRP A 61 25.54 21.07 -25.48
CA TRP A 61 24.26 20.79 -26.14
C TRP A 61 23.53 19.56 -25.56
N VAL A 62 24.30 18.61 -25.01
CA VAL A 62 23.81 17.43 -24.29
C VAL A 62 23.04 17.81 -23.02
N SER A 63 23.44 18.89 -22.33
CA SER A 63 22.75 19.39 -21.13
C SER A 63 21.36 19.97 -21.44
N GLN A 64 21.20 20.57 -22.63
CA GLN A 64 19.91 21.12 -23.06
C GLN A 64 18.89 20.02 -23.38
N ILE A 65 19.36 18.94 -24.04
CA ILE A 65 18.53 17.76 -24.33
C ILE A 65 18.13 17.08 -23.01
N GLY A 66 19.06 16.92 -22.07
CA GLY A 66 18.76 16.36 -20.75
C GLY A 66 17.73 17.18 -19.96
N CYS A 67 17.84 18.51 -19.99
CA CYS A 67 16.88 19.40 -19.35
C CYS A 67 15.49 19.32 -20.01
N ALA A 68 15.43 19.25 -21.34
CA ALA A 68 14.18 19.11 -22.07
C ALA A 68 13.48 17.78 -21.76
N VAL A 69 14.22 16.66 -21.74
CA VAL A 69 13.68 15.34 -21.38
C VAL A 69 13.20 15.31 -19.93
N ALA A 70 13.96 15.90 -18.99
CA ALA A 70 13.56 15.98 -17.58
C ALA A 70 12.29 16.84 -17.39
N MET A 71 12.18 17.98 -18.09
CA MET A 71 10.99 18.82 -18.10
C MET A 71 9.77 18.08 -18.66
N VAL A 72 9.92 17.36 -19.78
CA VAL A 72 8.84 16.57 -20.37
C VAL A 72 8.41 15.45 -19.40
N ALA A 73 9.36 14.73 -18.79
CA ALA A 73 9.04 13.72 -17.79
C ALA A 73 8.32 14.31 -16.56
N LEU A 74 8.67 15.53 -16.15
CA LEU A 74 7.99 16.25 -15.07
C LEU A 74 6.56 16.67 -15.43
N ILE A 75 6.41 17.31 -16.59
CA ILE A 75 5.15 17.87 -17.07
C ILE A 75 4.14 16.76 -17.38
N PHE A 76 4.58 15.62 -17.91
CA PHE A 76 3.68 14.53 -18.27
C PHE A 76 3.59 13.44 -17.18
N GLY A 77 4.69 13.13 -16.49
CA GLY A 77 4.72 12.11 -15.45
C GLY A 77 4.14 12.59 -14.12
N GLY A 78 4.38 13.85 -13.75
CA GLY A 78 3.89 14.43 -12.49
C GLY A 78 2.35 14.41 -12.37
N PRO A 79 1.61 14.96 -13.34
CA PRO A 79 0.15 14.93 -13.34
C PRO A 79 -0.41 13.52 -13.43
N LEU A 80 0.23 12.61 -14.17
CA LEU A 80 -0.20 11.22 -14.26
C LEU A 80 -0.05 10.48 -12.91
N ILE A 81 1.09 10.66 -12.22
CA ILE A 81 1.33 10.08 -10.89
C ILE A 81 0.37 10.70 -9.87
N ALA A 82 0.19 12.03 -9.89
CA ALA A 82 -0.74 12.72 -9.00
C ALA A 82 -2.19 12.27 -9.24
N PHE A 83 -2.58 12.13 -10.50
CA PHE A 83 -3.90 11.62 -10.89
C PHE A 83 -4.10 10.17 -10.45
N LEU A 84 -3.13 9.29 -10.70
CA LEU A 84 -3.18 7.90 -10.25
C LEU A 84 -3.27 7.79 -8.72
N ALA A 85 -2.56 8.64 -7.99
CA ALA A 85 -2.65 8.68 -6.53
C ALA A 85 -4.00 9.22 -6.03
N LEU A 86 -4.57 10.23 -6.70
CA LEU A 86 -5.87 10.78 -6.35
C LEU A 86 -7.01 9.78 -6.64
N VAL A 87 -6.92 9.05 -7.74
CA VAL A 87 -7.86 7.98 -8.11
C VAL A 87 -7.69 6.75 -7.22
N SER A 88 -6.46 6.46 -6.78
CA SER A 88 -6.16 5.38 -5.82
C SER A 88 -6.34 5.81 -4.36
N GLY A 89 -6.90 7.00 -4.12
CA GLY A 89 -7.07 7.57 -2.79
C GLY A 89 -7.72 6.57 -1.84
N GLU A 90 -7.07 6.40 -0.69
CA GLU A 90 -7.39 5.40 0.33
C GLU A 90 -8.86 5.51 0.73
N GLY A 91 -9.69 4.59 0.25
CA GLY A 91 -11.12 4.63 0.51
C GLY A 91 -11.43 4.29 1.96
N ARG A 92 -12.72 4.40 2.32
CA ARG A 92 -13.20 4.19 3.69
C ARG A 92 -12.63 2.90 4.26
N THR A 93 -11.88 3.05 5.35
CA THR A 93 -11.23 1.95 6.05
C THR A 93 -12.09 1.58 7.27
N ALA A 94 -12.68 0.39 7.25
CA ALA A 94 -13.30 -0.18 8.43
C ALA A 94 -12.24 -0.93 9.26
N ARG A 95 -12.25 -0.76 10.58
CA ARG A 95 -11.32 -1.43 11.49
C ARG A 95 -12.09 -2.15 12.59
N THR A 96 -11.75 -3.41 12.80
CA THR A 96 -12.40 -4.27 13.79
C THR A 96 -11.32 -5.00 14.59
N ALA A 97 -11.24 -4.73 15.90
CA ALA A 97 -10.32 -5.42 16.79
C ALA A 97 -10.76 -6.87 17.03
N ALA A 98 -9.80 -7.77 17.25
CA ALA A 98 -10.07 -9.15 17.59
C ALA A 98 -10.69 -9.24 19.01
N PRO A 99 -11.63 -10.17 19.23
CA PRO A 99 -12.14 -10.46 20.57
C PRO A 99 -10.98 -10.87 21.51
N GLY A 100 -10.80 -10.16 22.61
CA GLY A 100 -9.76 -10.48 23.62
C GLY A 100 -8.31 -10.07 23.25
N HIS A 101 -8.06 -9.64 22.01
CA HIS A 101 -6.74 -9.25 21.51
C HIS A 101 -6.79 -7.89 20.81
N PRO A 102 -6.77 -6.76 21.56
CA PRO A 102 -6.87 -5.42 20.99
C PRO A 102 -5.66 -5.02 20.12
N ASP A 103 -4.56 -5.75 20.26
CA ASP A 103 -3.35 -5.66 19.45
C ASP A 103 -3.49 -6.30 18.05
N ARG A 104 -4.65 -6.90 17.75
CA ARG A 104 -4.96 -7.50 16.46
C ARG A 104 -6.17 -6.81 15.85
N VAL A 105 -5.98 -6.19 14.70
CA VAL A 105 -6.99 -5.36 14.05
C VAL A 105 -7.17 -5.80 12.61
N LEU A 106 -8.38 -6.28 12.32
CA LEU A 106 -8.83 -6.52 10.95
C LEU A 106 -9.15 -5.17 10.30
N THR A 107 -8.52 -4.90 9.17
CA THR A 107 -8.67 -3.68 8.40
C THR A 107 -9.27 -4.02 7.04
N MET A 108 -10.33 -3.32 6.67
CA MET A 108 -10.98 -3.47 5.37
C MET A 108 -11.02 -2.11 4.69
N THR A 109 -10.25 -1.99 3.61
CA THR A 109 -10.09 -0.73 2.87
C THR A 109 -10.78 -0.85 1.53
N ASN A 110 -11.72 0.03 1.24
CA ASN A 110 -12.25 0.14 -0.12
C ASN A 110 -11.20 0.82 -1.01
N VAL A 111 -10.74 0.14 -2.05
CA VAL A 111 -9.68 0.64 -2.95
C VAL A 111 -10.23 1.11 -4.31
N ALA A 112 -11.54 1.06 -4.53
CA ALA A 112 -12.15 1.49 -5.78
C ALA A 112 -13.54 2.14 -5.57
N SER A 113 -13.66 3.37 -6.04
CA SER A 113 -14.87 4.19 -5.84
C SER A 113 -16.04 3.84 -6.78
N ILE A 114 -15.76 3.27 -7.96
CA ILE A 114 -16.79 2.97 -8.98
C ILE A 114 -17.35 1.55 -8.77
N ASP A 115 -16.46 0.56 -8.72
CA ASP A 115 -16.78 -0.82 -8.40
C ASP A 115 -16.16 -1.16 -7.04
N PRO A 116 -16.94 -1.45 -5.98
CA PRO A 116 -16.38 -1.64 -4.64
C PRO A 116 -15.46 -2.87 -4.61
N ILE A 117 -14.16 -2.61 -4.52
CA ILE A 117 -13.12 -3.61 -4.32
C ILE A 117 -12.57 -3.40 -2.91
N TYR A 118 -12.62 -4.45 -2.11
CA TYR A 118 -12.16 -4.41 -0.72
C TYR A 118 -10.82 -5.11 -0.60
N ARG A 119 -9.83 -4.40 -0.08
CA ARG A 119 -8.58 -4.97 0.40
C ARG A 119 -8.77 -5.33 1.86
N VAL A 120 -8.52 -6.59 2.21
CA VAL A 120 -8.68 -7.10 3.57
C VAL A 120 -7.29 -7.44 4.11
N GLU A 121 -6.95 -6.86 5.26
CA GLU A 121 -5.62 -6.92 5.86
C GLU A 121 -5.73 -7.12 7.37
N LEU A 122 -4.81 -7.89 7.96
CA LEU A 122 -4.67 -8.01 9.40
C LEU A 122 -3.47 -7.19 9.84
N VAL A 123 -3.66 -6.31 10.81
CA VAL A 123 -2.58 -5.66 11.52
C VAL A 123 -2.44 -6.35 12.88
N ALA A 124 -1.25 -6.90 13.15
CA ALA A 124 -0.94 -7.58 14.41
C ALA A 124 0.23 -6.90 15.12
N GLY A 125 0.10 -6.71 16.44
CA GLY A 125 1.07 -6.03 17.29
C GLY A 125 0.76 -4.54 17.49
N SER A 126 1.64 -3.85 18.22
CA SER A 126 1.46 -2.45 18.59
C SER A 126 2.72 -1.62 18.34
N GLY A 127 2.53 -0.32 18.07
CA GLY A 127 3.63 0.62 17.87
C GLY A 127 4.59 0.19 16.75
N TRP A 128 5.87 0.14 17.08
CA TRP A 128 6.97 -0.10 16.13
C TRP A 128 7.10 -1.53 15.64
N SER A 129 6.56 -2.51 16.36
CA SER A 129 6.59 -3.92 15.97
C SER A 129 5.30 -4.38 15.28
N ALA A 130 4.37 -3.45 15.01
CA ALA A 130 3.14 -3.77 14.31
C ALA A 130 3.46 -4.24 12.88
N ARG A 131 2.93 -5.42 12.53
CA ARG A 131 3.07 -6.03 11.21
C ARG A 131 1.72 -6.10 10.52
N HIS A 132 1.72 -5.96 9.20
CA HIS A 132 0.51 -6.16 8.41
C HIS A 132 0.60 -7.47 7.64
N TRP A 133 -0.54 -8.09 7.40
CA TRP A 133 -0.67 -9.32 6.64
C TRP A 133 -1.82 -9.18 5.65
N SER A 134 -1.52 -9.37 4.37
CA SER A 134 -2.52 -9.24 3.31
C SER A 134 -3.32 -10.53 3.17
N MET A 135 -4.65 -10.43 3.32
CA MET A 135 -5.60 -11.53 3.02
C MET A 135 -6.12 -11.46 1.58
N GLY A 136 -5.64 -10.49 0.81
CA GLY A 136 -5.95 -10.33 -0.61
C GLY A 136 -7.00 -9.25 -0.90
N ILE A 137 -7.38 -9.21 -2.18
CA ILE A 137 -8.29 -8.24 -2.77
C ILE A 137 -9.59 -8.96 -3.14
N TRP A 138 -10.70 -8.44 -2.65
CA TRP A 138 -12.01 -9.06 -2.72
C TRP A 138 -12.98 -8.15 -3.47
N ASN A 139 -13.54 -8.65 -4.58
CA ASN A 139 -14.47 -7.88 -5.40
C ASN A 139 -15.92 -8.18 -4.99
N THR A 140 -16.76 -7.14 -4.93
CA THR A 140 -18.21 -7.32 -4.80
C THR A 140 -18.88 -7.68 -6.13
N ARG A 141 -18.28 -7.32 -7.26
CA ARG A 141 -18.75 -7.64 -8.61
C ARG A 141 -18.57 -9.14 -8.87
N GLY A 142 -19.68 -9.85 -9.12
CA GLY A 142 -19.72 -11.31 -9.21
C GLY A 142 -20.23 -12.00 -7.93
N GLY A 143 -20.33 -11.27 -6.82
CA GLY A 143 -20.91 -11.76 -5.57
C GLY A 143 -19.97 -12.60 -4.71
N ASP A 144 -18.67 -12.59 -4.98
CA ASP A 144 -17.72 -13.43 -4.24
C ASP A 144 -17.35 -12.88 -2.86
N PHE A 145 -17.62 -11.61 -2.57
CA PHE A 145 -17.39 -10.99 -1.27
C PHE A 145 -18.67 -10.41 -0.65
N VAL A 146 -18.98 -10.82 0.57
CA VAL A 146 -20.11 -10.32 1.37
C VAL A 146 -19.59 -9.54 2.58
N ARG A 147 -18.72 -10.15 3.38
CA ARG A 147 -18.18 -9.54 4.61
C ARG A 147 -16.90 -10.25 5.07
N ALA A 148 -16.07 -9.55 5.82
CA ALA A 148 -14.96 -10.12 6.58
C ALA A 148 -15.11 -9.78 8.06
N ASP A 149 -15.07 -10.78 8.93
CA ASP A 149 -15.21 -10.60 10.38
C ASP A 149 -14.33 -11.59 11.16
N TRP A 150 -14.15 -11.28 12.44
CA TRP A 150 -13.63 -12.23 13.41
C TRP A 150 -14.71 -13.26 13.75
N SER A 151 -14.44 -14.54 13.49
CA SER A 151 -15.25 -15.67 13.96
C SER A 151 -14.75 -16.24 15.30
N GLY A 152 -13.60 -15.76 15.78
CA GLY A 152 -13.03 -16.06 17.09
C GLY A 152 -11.86 -15.11 17.43
N PRO A 153 -11.22 -15.27 18.60
CA PRO A 153 -10.04 -14.47 19.00
C PRO A 153 -8.85 -14.65 18.06
N ASP A 154 -8.72 -15.84 17.47
CA ASP A 154 -7.62 -16.24 16.59
C ASP A 154 -8.11 -16.64 15.19
N ARG A 155 -9.33 -16.25 14.81
CA ARG A 155 -9.93 -16.70 13.54
C ARG A 155 -10.68 -15.60 12.82
N ILE A 156 -10.35 -15.45 11.54
CA ILE A 156 -10.96 -14.50 10.62
C ILE A 156 -11.68 -15.30 9.55
N THR A 157 -12.92 -14.92 9.26
CA THR A 157 -13.73 -15.55 8.22
C THR A 157 -14.16 -14.51 7.21
N ILE A 158 -13.79 -14.76 5.96
CA ILE A 158 -14.23 -14.01 4.80
C ILE A 158 -15.40 -14.76 4.19
N THR A 159 -16.59 -14.17 4.31
CA THR A 159 -17.82 -14.70 3.78
C THR A 159 -18.00 -14.24 2.34
N GLY A 160 -17.95 -15.20 1.41
CA GLY A 160 -18.43 -15.02 0.05
C GLY A 160 -19.83 -15.61 -0.15
N ARG A 161 -20.46 -15.37 -1.32
CA ARG A 161 -21.79 -15.98 -1.59
C ARG A 161 -21.74 -17.50 -1.67
N LYS A 162 -20.67 -18.07 -2.24
CA LYS A 162 -20.56 -19.50 -2.54
C LYS A 162 -19.64 -20.27 -1.59
N LYS A 163 -18.67 -19.59 -0.99
CA LYS A 163 -17.60 -20.19 -0.19
C LYS A 163 -17.28 -19.32 1.01
N LEU A 164 -16.81 -19.95 2.07
CA LEU A 164 -16.17 -19.29 3.19
C LEU A 164 -14.66 -19.44 3.01
N THR A 165 -13.91 -18.36 3.20
CA THR A 165 -12.45 -18.43 3.30
C THR A 165 -12.06 -18.13 4.73
N VAL A 166 -11.44 -19.09 5.39
CA VAL A 166 -11.04 -19.01 6.79
C VAL A 166 -9.53 -18.82 6.86
N PHE A 167 -9.12 -17.88 7.71
CA PHE A 167 -7.74 -17.64 8.08
C PHE A 167 -7.61 -17.79 9.59
N ASP A 168 -6.67 -18.59 10.04
CA ASP A 168 -6.31 -18.67 11.44
C ASP A 168 -5.11 -17.75 11.69
N VAL A 169 -5.17 -17.05 12.83
CA VAL A 169 -4.14 -16.15 13.28
C VAL A 169 -3.27 -16.91 14.28
N HIS A 170 -2.00 -17.06 13.95
CA HIS A 170 -1.05 -17.70 14.84
C HIS A 170 -0.74 -16.81 16.06
N PRO A 171 -0.22 -17.38 17.16
CA PRO A 171 0.10 -16.62 18.37
C PRO A 171 1.06 -15.46 18.14
N ASP A 172 1.96 -15.59 17.15
CA ASP A 172 2.91 -14.56 16.72
C ASP A 172 2.27 -13.44 15.86
N GLY A 173 0.96 -13.54 15.60
CA GLY A 173 0.20 -12.61 14.78
C GLY A 173 0.29 -12.88 13.28
N SER A 174 0.98 -13.94 12.84
CA SER A 174 1.03 -14.35 11.43
C SER A 174 -0.26 -15.03 10.98
N LEU A 175 -0.51 -15.04 9.66
CA LEU A 175 -1.68 -15.68 9.08
C LEU A 175 -1.35 -17.07 8.53
N SER A 176 -2.25 -18.02 8.75
CA SER A 176 -2.23 -19.30 8.06
C SER A 176 -2.56 -19.13 6.58
N ALA A 177 -2.24 -20.15 5.78
CA ALA A 177 -2.76 -20.23 4.41
C ALA A 177 -4.29 -20.24 4.41
N PRO A 178 -4.94 -19.65 3.37
CA PRO A 178 -6.39 -19.64 3.26
C PRO A 178 -6.94 -21.07 3.20
N ARG A 179 -7.95 -21.35 4.02
CA ARG A 179 -8.74 -22.58 3.94
C ARG A 179 -10.12 -22.26 3.41
N GLU A 180 -10.49 -22.88 2.29
CA GLU A 180 -11.85 -22.79 1.78
C GLU A 180 -12.74 -23.79 2.51
N GLU A 181 -13.83 -23.31 3.09
CA GLU A 181 -14.87 -24.13 3.69
C GLU A 181 -16.18 -23.97 2.90
N PRO A 182 -16.96 -25.05 2.73
CA PRO A 182 -18.29 -24.94 2.15
C PRO A 182 -19.17 -24.08 3.05
N LYS A 183 -19.91 -23.16 2.46
CA LYS A 183 -20.86 -22.33 3.20
C LYS A 183 -21.93 -23.24 3.83
N PRO A 184 -22.19 -23.19 5.15
CA PRO A 184 -23.26 -23.95 5.75
C PRO A 184 -24.61 -23.54 5.13
N PRO A 185 -25.56 -24.48 4.96
CA PRO A 185 -26.87 -24.15 4.44
C PRO A 185 -27.51 -23.09 5.34
N GLU A 186 -27.98 -22.00 4.74
CA GLU A 186 -28.80 -21.01 5.45
C GLU A 186 -30.07 -21.75 5.91
N GLY A 187 -30.20 -21.92 7.22
CA GLY A 187 -31.36 -22.53 7.87
C GLY A 187 -32.55 -21.59 7.92
#